data_AF-A0A845GC56-F1
#
_entry.id   AF-A0A845GC56-F1
#
_cell.length_a   1.000
_cell.length_b   1.000
_cell.length_c   1.000
_cell.angle_alpha   90.00
_cell.angle_beta   90.00
_cell.angle_gamma   90.00
#
_symmetry.space_group_name_H-M   'P 1'
#
loop_
_entity.id
_entity.type
_entity.pdbx_description
1 polymer ?
#
loop_
_entity_poly.entity_id
_entity_poly.type
_entity_poly.pdbx_seq_one_letter_code
_entity_poly.pdbx_strand_id
1 'polypeptide(L)'
;MKMTSSLGSLFGHLATVLPPMLEEDEVTRSVSRDGLAASLAQLGPLEQGETVLGVVERLFSALALLHARSLAQGEWRFNSFSAWLVARSLLETLATDHHTLVDPGYWNPQPPDTDVEQQRALLKRLENGRIDYHPEKTPGPIRFVYVAWAVIHMGGALPPLREGGQGAGGRAWTFRLPGWAFQIERRAAGGALPSGRA
;
A
#
# COMPACT_ATOMS: atom_id res chain seq x y z
N MET A 1 13.02 -36.58 17.23
CA MET A 1 12.00 -35.51 17.23
C MET A 1 12.56 -34.34 16.44
N LYS A 2 11.93 -33.94 15.32
CA LYS A 2 12.28 -32.68 14.65
C LYS A 2 11.80 -31.54 15.55
N MET A 3 12.70 -30.69 16.02
CA MET A 3 12.30 -29.47 16.73
C MET A 3 11.57 -28.58 15.73
N THR A 4 10.28 -28.33 15.95
CA THR A 4 9.55 -27.29 15.23
C THR A 4 10.08 -25.95 15.73
N SER A 5 10.86 -25.26 14.91
CA SER A 5 11.31 -23.90 15.21
C SER A 5 10.10 -22.98 15.24
N SER A 6 10.05 -22.10 16.24
CA SER A 6 9.03 -21.05 16.29
C SER A 6 9.25 -20.05 15.15
N LEU A 7 8.18 -19.38 14.69
CA LEU A 7 8.31 -18.32 13.69
C LEU A 7 9.28 -17.23 14.14
N GLY A 8 9.24 -16.85 15.42
CA GLY A 8 10.16 -15.87 16.01
C GLY A 8 11.63 -16.26 15.84
N SER A 9 11.97 -17.54 16.03
CA SER A 9 13.35 -18.03 15.82
C SER A 9 13.82 -17.94 14.37
N LEU A 10 12.92 -18.12 13.40
CA LEU A 10 13.24 -18.01 11.97
C LEU A 10 13.48 -16.54 11.57
N PHE A 11 12.64 -15.62 12.04
CA PHE A 11 12.83 -14.19 11.80
C PHE A 11 14.09 -13.65 12.48
N GLY A 12 14.34 -14.06 13.73
CA GLY A 12 15.54 -13.70 14.46
C GLY A 12 16.80 -14.20 13.75
N HIS A 13 16.78 -15.42 13.26
CA HIS A 13 17.90 -15.96 12.47
C HIS A 13 18.13 -15.18 11.19
N LEU A 14 17.07 -14.87 10.42
CA LEU A 14 17.19 -14.00 9.24
C LEU A 14 17.84 -12.66 9.58
N ALA A 15 17.45 -12.02 10.68
CA ALA A 15 18.05 -10.75 11.11
C ALA A 15 19.57 -10.85 11.34
N THR A 16 20.06 -12.00 11.82
CA THR A 16 21.50 -12.23 12.06
C THR A 16 22.30 -12.57 10.80
N VAL A 17 21.66 -13.20 9.80
CA VAL A 17 22.32 -13.66 8.58
C VAL A 17 22.40 -12.54 7.52
N LEU A 18 21.56 -11.50 7.64
CA LEU A 18 21.66 -10.33 6.77
C LEU A 18 23.03 -9.67 6.88
N PRO A 19 23.64 -9.25 5.76
CA PRO A 19 24.94 -8.63 5.80
C PRO A 19 24.84 -7.28 6.53
N PRO A 20 25.84 -6.92 7.36
CA PRO A 20 25.89 -5.58 7.93
C PRO A 20 26.08 -4.56 6.80
N MET A 21 25.41 -3.43 6.93
CA MET A 21 25.56 -2.27 6.05
C MET A 21 25.89 -1.07 6.93
N LEU A 22 26.99 -0.37 6.63
CA LEU A 22 27.32 0.89 7.28
C LEU A 22 26.74 2.05 6.46
N GLU A 23 26.44 3.16 7.11
CA GLU A 23 25.93 4.37 6.44
C GLU A 23 26.97 4.97 5.47
N GLU A 24 28.25 4.84 5.81
CA GLU A 24 29.39 5.36 5.05
C GLU A 24 29.90 4.39 3.97
N ASP A 25 29.41 3.16 3.94
CA ASP A 25 29.84 2.15 2.97
C ASP A 25 29.11 2.35 1.63
N GLU A 26 29.86 2.75 0.60
CA GLU A 26 29.37 2.72 -0.79
C GLU A 26 29.13 1.28 -1.30
N VAL A 27 29.71 0.29 -0.61
CA VAL A 27 29.65 -1.12 -1.00
C VAL A 27 28.41 -1.79 -0.39
N THR A 28 27.34 -1.86 -1.18
CA THR A 28 26.20 -2.72 -0.82
C THR A 28 26.59 -4.20 -1.02
N ARG A 29 26.52 -4.98 0.06
CA ARG A 29 26.71 -6.43 0.01
C ARG A 29 25.43 -7.13 -0.45
N SER A 30 25.57 -8.23 -1.17
CA SER A 30 24.46 -9.12 -1.51
C SER A 30 24.57 -10.44 -0.75
N VAL A 31 23.43 -11.10 -0.56
CA VAL A 31 23.37 -12.47 -0.03
C VAL A 31 22.46 -13.29 -0.92
N SER A 32 22.93 -14.49 -1.28
CA SER A 32 22.17 -15.45 -2.06
C SER A 32 20.93 -15.94 -1.31
N ARG A 33 19.78 -15.95 -2.00
CA ARG A 33 18.53 -16.52 -1.51
C ARG A 33 18.70 -17.99 -1.12
N ASP A 34 19.43 -18.76 -1.93
CA ASP A 34 19.69 -20.17 -1.65
C ASP A 34 20.56 -20.35 -0.40
N GLY A 35 21.50 -19.42 -0.17
CA GLY A 35 22.27 -19.34 1.06
C GLY A 35 21.40 -19.08 2.30
N LEU A 36 20.43 -18.16 2.18
CA LEU A 36 19.45 -17.90 3.25
C LEU A 36 18.56 -19.12 3.52
N ALA A 37 18.06 -19.77 2.47
CA ALA A 37 17.25 -20.98 2.59
C ALA A 37 18.02 -22.13 3.26
N ALA A 38 19.26 -22.37 2.84
CA ALA A 38 20.15 -23.37 3.45
C ALA A 38 20.44 -23.06 4.93
N SER A 39 20.58 -21.77 5.27
CA SER A 39 20.77 -21.33 6.65
C SER A 39 19.53 -21.59 7.52
N LEU A 40 18.33 -21.32 6.99
CA LEU A 40 17.07 -21.59 7.71
C LEU A 40 16.77 -23.09 7.86
N ALA A 41 17.18 -23.91 6.89
CA ALA A 41 17.04 -25.37 6.97
C ALA A 41 17.80 -26.00 8.15
N GLN A 42 18.75 -25.29 8.76
CA GLN A 42 19.45 -25.73 9.97
C GLN A 42 18.57 -25.66 11.22
N LEU A 43 17.53 -24.81 11.21
CA LEU A 43 16.67 -24.59 12.37
C LEU A 43 15.44 -25.48 12.37
N GLY A 44 14.96 -25.92 11.21
CA GLY A 44 13.69 -26.61 11.07
C GLY A 44 13.43 -27.19 9.69
N PRO A 45 12.18 -27.61 9.40
CA PRO A 45 11.79 -28.13 8.09
C PRO A 45 12.05 -27.13 6.95
N LEU A 46 12.65 -27.59 5.86
CA LEU A 46 12.96 -26.77 4.69
C LEU A 46 11.75 -25.99 4.15
N GLU A 47 10.59 -26.65 4.06
CA GLU A 47 9.34 -26.05 3.56
C GLU A 47 8.89 -24.83 4.40
N GLN A 48 9.06 -24.90 5.72
CA GLN A 48 8.73 -23.81 6.62
C GLN A 48 9.70 -22.64 6.43
N GLY A 49 11.01 -22.93 6.31
CA GLY A 49 12.03 -21.94 6.03
C GLY A 49 11.81 -21.22 4.69
N GLU A 50 11.53 -21.97 3.62
CA GLU A 50 11.22 -21.44 2.29
C GLU A 50 9.96 -20.56 2.30
N THR A 51 8.92 -20.99 3.03
CA THR A 51 7.69 -20.21 3.18
C THR A 51 7.96 -18.87 3.88
N VAL A 52 8.69 -18.89 5.00
CA VAL A 52 9.05 -17.67 5.73
C VAL A 52 9.93 -16.76 4.87
N LEU A 53 10.92 -17.33 4.18
CA LEU A 53 11.80 -16.58 3.29
C LEU A 53 11.00 -15.90 2.17
N GLY A 54 10.06 -16.61 1.53
CA GLY A 54 9.20 -16.04 0.50
C GLY A 54 8.27 -14.93 1.01
N VAL A 55 7.75 -15.05 2.24
CA VAL A 55 6.95 -13.99 2.87
C VAL A 55 7.80 -12.74 3.13
N VAL A 56 8.99 -12.90 3.70
CA VAL A 56 9.91 -11.78 3.98
C VAL A 56 10.35 -11.12 2.67
N GLU A 57 10.72 -11.89 1.65
CA GLU A 57 11.11 -11.37 0.35
C GLU A 57 10.01 -10.51 -0.28
N ARG A 58 8.76 -11.00 -0.23
CA ARG A 58 7.60 -10.30 -0.77
C ARG A 58 7.29 -9.02 0.02
N LEU A 59 7.45 -9.05 1.34
CA LEU A 59 7.28 -7.89 2.21
C LEU A 59 8.33 -6.81 1.92
N PHE A 60 9.60 -7.21 1.84
CA PHE A 60 10.70 -6.32 1.50
C PHE A 60 10.57 -5.76 0.08
N SER A 61 10.09 -6.56 -0.87
CA SER A 61 9.81 -6.10 -2.23
C SER A 61 8.66 -5.09 -2.27
N ALA A 62 7.57 -5.34 -1.53
CA ALA A 62 6.43 -4.43 -1.43
C ALA A 62 6.80 -3.07 -0.82
N LEU A 63 7.76 -3.07 0.10
CA LEU A 63 8.32 -1.85 0.71
C LEU A 63 9.49 -1.24 -0.10
N ALA A 64 9.80 -1.79 -1.27
CA ALA A 64 10.91 -1.37 -2.13
C ALA A 64 12.27 -1.34 -1.40
N LEU A 65 12.51 -2.29 -0.50
CA LEU A 65 13.76 -2.38 0.28
C LEU A 65 14.89 -3.03 -0.51
N LEU A 66 14.55 -3.98 -1.39
CA LEU A 66 15.50 -4.76 -2.19
C LEU A 66 15.69 -4.18 -3.59
N HIS A 67 16.89 -4.35 -4.13
CA HIS A 67 17.26 -3.97 -5.48
C HIS A 67 16.73 -4.99 -6.50
N ALA A 68 15.77 -4.57 -7.32
CA ALA A 68 14.99 -5.46 -8.19
C ALA A 68 15.85 -6.32 -9.15
N ARG A 69 16.93 -5.76 -9.72
CA ARG A 69 17.81 -6.52 -10.64
C ARG A 69 18.60 -7.61 -9.91
N SER A 70 19.03 -7.35 -8.68
CA SER A 70 19.73 -8.35 -7.87
C SER A 70 18.76 -9.44 -7.42
N LEU A 71 17.54 -9.04 -7.04
CA LEU A 71 16.50 -9.99 -6.66
C LEU A 71 16.15 -10.96 -7.80
N ALA A 72 16.07 -10.46 -9.04
CA ALA A 72 15.86 -11.29 -10.23
C ALA A 72 16.99 -12.31 -10.48
N GLN A 73 18.18 -12.09 -9.90
CA GLN A 73 19.33 -12.99 -9.95
C GLN A 73 19.39 -13.94 -8.74
N GLY A 74 18.38 -13.94 -7.87
CA GLY A 74 18.37 -14.74 -6.64
C GLY A 74 19.21 -14.13 -5.52
N GLU A 75 19.50 -12.82 -5.57
CA GLU A 75 20.36 -12.14 -4.62
C GLU A 75 19.59 -11.04 -3.85
N TRP A 76 19.63 -11.10 -2.54
CA TRP A 76 19.13 -10.03 -1.68
C TRP A 76 20.19 -8.96 -1.55
N ARG A 77 19.90 -7.78 -2.11
CA ARG A 77 20.70 -6.56 -1.98
C ARG A 77 19.77 -5.41 -1.61
N PHE A 78 20.10 -4.65 -0.57
CA PHE A 78 19.28 -3.51 -0.14
C PHE A 78 19.52 -2.27 -1.01
N ASN A 79 18.50 -1.44 -1.21
CA ASN A 79 18.62 -0.22 -2.02
C ASN A 79 19.41 0.90 -1.32
N SER A 80 19.39 0.94 0.01
CA SER A 80 20.08 1.94 0.82
C SER A 80 20.25 1.47 2.26
N PHE A 81 21.07 2.18 3.03
CA PHE A 81 21.19 1.96 4.47
C PHE A 81 19.83 2.10 5.19
N SER A 82 18.99 3.07 4.81
CA SER A 82 17.64 3.20 5.37
C SER A 82 16.75 1.98 5.07
N ALA A 83 16.85 1.42 3.87
CA ALA A 83 16.10 0.21 3.52
C ALA A 83 16.54 -0.99 4.36
N TRP A 84 17.85 -1.12 4.59
CA TRP A 84 18.42 -2.14 5.47
C TRP A 84 17.97 -1.96 6.93
N LEU A 85 17.96 -0.75 7.46
CA LEU A 85 17.46 -0.45 8.81
C LEU A 85 15.99 -0.84 8.97
N VAL A 86 15.14 -0.49 8.00
CA VAL A 86 13.72 -0.87 8.00
C VAL A 86 13.57 -2.39 8.00
N ALA A 87 14.33 -3.09 7.16
CA ALA A 87 14.31 -4.55 7.08
C ALA A 87 14.71 -5.20 8.42
N ARG A 88 15.78 -4.70 9.06
CA ARG A 88 16.22 -5.20 10.37
C ARG A 88 15.21 -4.94 11.47
N SER A 89 14.72 -3.70 11.59
CA SER A 89 13.72 -3.35 12.59
C SER A 89 12.47 -4.22 12.46
N LEU A 90 12.04 -4.49 11.22
CA LEU A 90 10.90 -5.36 10.94
C LEU A 90 11.16 -6.81 11.37
N LEU A 91 12.32 -7.38 11.01
CA LEU A 91 12.66 -8.76 11.39
C LEU A 91 12.84 -8.93 12.91
N GLU A 92 13.49 -7.98 13.57
CA GLU A 92 13.68 -8.00 15.03
C GLU A 92 12.34 -7.88 15.78
N THR A 93 11.42 -7.08 15.24
CA THR A 93 10.05 -6.99 15.77
C THR A 93 9.29 -8.30 15.57
N LEU A 94 9.35 -8.89 14.37
CA LEU A 94 8.69 -10.18 14.08
C LEU A 94 9.32 -11.36 14.84
N ALA A 95 10.59 -11.25 15.23
CA ALA A 95 11.28 -12.26 16.03
C ALA A 95 10.83 -12.28 17.49
N THR A 96 10.29 -11.16 17.98
CA THR A 96 10.00 -10.95 19.40
C THR A 96 8.49 -10.98 19.63
N ASP A 97 8.03 -11.92 20.46
CA ASP A 97 6.62 -12.02 20.79
C ASP A 97 6.10 -10.73 21.43
N HIS A 98 4.91 -10.29 21.00
CA HIS A 98 4.22 -9.08 21.47
C HIS A 98 4.94 -7.75 21.21
N HIS A 99 6.00 -7.72 20.41
CA HIS A 99 6.66 -6.48 20.01
C HIS A 99 5.87 -5.78 18.90
N THR A 100 5.52 -4.51 19.10
CA THR A 100 4.81 -3.69 18.11
C THR A 100 5.70 -2.60 17.52
N LEU A 101 5.50 -2.27 16.23
CA LEU A 101 6.22 -1.17 15.56
C LEU A 101 5.71 0.22 15.94
N VAL A 102 4.49 0.28 16.47
CA VAL A 102 3.80 1.50 16.90
C VAL A 102 3.19 1.25 18.27
N ASP A 103 2.77 2.33 18.94
CA ASP A 103 2.02 2.22 20.19
C ASP A 103 0.80 1.29 20.02
N PRO A 104 0.51 0.38 20.97
CA PRO A 104 -0.65 -0.51 20.88
C PRO A 104 -2.00 0.22 20.70
N GLY A 105 -2.10 1.46 21.19
CA GLY A 105 -3.27 2.33 21.03
C GLY A 105 -3.28 3.15 19.74
N TYR A 106 -2.23 3.08 18.92
CA TYR A 106 -2.09 3.88 17.71
C TYR A 106 -3.22 3.66 16.71
N TRP A 107 -3.89 2.50 16.71
CA TRP A 107 -5.02 2.22 15.80
C TRP A 107 -6.39 2.21 16.49
N ASN A 108 -6.49 2.72 17.73
CA ASN A 108 -7.74 2.72 18.49
C ASN A 108 -8.82 3.62 17.85
N PRO A 109 -10.11 3.38 18.14
CA PRO A 109 -11.22 4.19 17.60
C PRO A 109 -11.20 5.66 18.03
N GLN A 110 -10.55 5.96 19.16
CA GLN A 110 -10.42 7.32 19.71
C GLN A 110 -8.95 7.61 20.01
N PRO A 111 -8.09 7.73 18.98
CA PRO A 111 -6.70 8.08 19.17
C PRO A 111 -6.56 9.60 19.41
N PRO A 112 -5.45 10.06 20.01
CA PRO A 112 -5.14 11.49 20.10
C PRO A 112 -5.12 12.17 18.72
N ASP A 113 -5.44 13.46 18.65
CA ASP A 113 -5.50 14.20 17.38
C ASP A 113 -4.17 14.15 16.60
N THR A 114 -3.04 14.10 17.30
CA THR A 114 -1.71 13.94 16.69
C THR A 114 -1.58 12.64 15.90
N ASP A 115 -2.15 11.55 16.42
CA ASP A 115 -2.06 10.23 15.83
C ASP A 115 -3.05 10.12 14.66
N VAL A 116 -4.22 10.74 14.76
CA VAL A 116 -5.21 10.80 13.66
C VAL A 116 -4.57 11.36 12.38
N GLU A 117 -3.86 12.48 12.48
CA GLU A 117 -3.21 13.09 11.30
C GLU A 117 -2.05 12.25 10.78
N GLN A 118 -1.25 11.64 11.66
CA GLN A 118 -0.19 10.71 11.26
C GLN A 118 -0.76 9.47 10.55
N GLN A 119 -1.82 8.85 11.09
CA GLN A 119 -2.51 7.71 10.49
C GLN A 119 -3.06 8.08 9.12
N ARG A 120 -3.70 9.24 8.98
CA ARG A 120 -4.22 9.74 7.69
C ARG A 120 -3.10 9.90 6.68
N ALA A 121 -1.99 10.52 7.07
CA ALA A 121 -0.83 10.70 6.21
C ALA A 121 -0.24 9.36 5.76
N LEU A 122 -0.08 8.41 6.70
CA LEU A 122 0.41 7.07 6.43
C LEU A 122 -0.51 6.31 5.46
N LEU A 123 -1.82 6.25 5.76
CA LEU A 123 -2.81 5.58 4.91
C LEU A 123 -2.86 6.18 3.51
N LYS A 124 -2.81 7.51 3.40
CA LYS A 124 -2.75 8.20 2.10
C LYS A 124 -1.51 7.80 1.32
N ARG A 125 -0.34 7.75 1.97
CA ARG A 125 0.91 7.32 1.32
C ARG A 125 0.85 5.87 0.85
N LEU A 126 0.35 4.96 1.68
CA LEU A 126 0.25 3.54 1.36
C LEU A 126 -0.74 3.29 0.21
N GLU A 127 -1.92 3.92 0.27
CA GLU A 127 -2.95 3.74 -0.76
C GLU A 127 -2.53 4.37 -2.10
N ASN A 128 -1.96 5.57 -2.08
CA ASN A 128 -1.42 6.18 -3.29
C ASN A 128 -0.31 5.31 -3.88
N GLY A 129 0.63 4.82 -3.06
CA GLY A 129 1.68 3.91 -3.51
C GLY A 129 1.13 2.61 -4.11
N ARG A 130 0.10 2.02 -3.49
CA ARG A 130 -0.58 0.83 -4.01
C ARG A 130 -1.17 1.10 -5.40
N ILE A 131 -1.68 2.30 -5.64
CA ILE A 131 -2.25 2.68 -6.93
C ILE A 131 -1.17 2.98 -7.96
N ASP A 132 -0.22 3.83 -7.58
CA ASP A 132 0.83 4.34 -8.43
C ASP A 132 1.85 3.26 -8.82
N TYR A 133 2.04 2.23 -8.01
CA TYR A 133 3.00 1.16 -8.30
C TYR A 133 2.34 -0.18 -8.65
N HIS A 134 1.02 -0.23 -8.84
CA HIS A 134 0.34 -1.42 -9.35
C HIS A 134 0.81 -1.72 -10.79
N PRO A 135 1.28 -2.94 -11.11
CA PRO A 135 1.81 -3.26 -12.44
C PRO A 135 0.84 -2.93 -13.60
N GLU A 136 -0.45 -3.22 -13.40
CA GLU A 136 -1.50 -3.01 -14.40
C GLU A 136 -2.26 -1.68 -14.22
N LYS A 137 -1.93 -0.87 -13.21
CA LYS A 137 -2.68 0.36 -12.84
C LYS A 137 -4.18 0.15 -12.61
N THR A 138 -4.59 -1.06 -12.25
CA THR A 138 -5.97 -1.48 -11.96
C THR A 138 -6.18 -1.92 -10.49
N PRO A 139 -5.66 -1.20 -9.49
CA PRO A 139 -5.89 -1.52 -8.09
C PRO A 139 -7.39 -1.37 -7.75
N GLY A 140 -8.04 -2.42 -7.24
CA GLY A 140 -9.40 -2.28 -6.68
C GLY A 140 -9.40 -1.33 -5.47
N PRO A 141 -10.35 -0.40 -5.31
CA PRO A 141 -10.37 0.54 -4.19
C PRO A 141 -10.60 -0.21 -2.86
N ILE A 142 -9.87 0.15 -1.81
CA ILE A 142 -10.03 -0.42 -0.46
C ILE A 142 -10.99 0.42 0.39
N ARG A 143 -11.04 1.74 0.15
CA ARG A 143 -11.90 2.68 0.88
C ARG A 143 -12.86 3.39 -0.08
N PHE A 144 -14.14 3.39 0.27
CA PHE A 144 -15.15 4.23 -0.36
C PHE A 144 -15.48 5.38 0.60
N VAL A 145 -15.41 6.62 0.11
CA VAL A 145 -15.91 7.79 0.84
C VAL A 145 -17.16 8.26 0.12
N TYR A 146 -18.31 8.01 0.73
CA TYR A 146 -19.58 8.58 0.28
C TYR A 146 -19.71 9.98 0.87
N VAL A 147 -19.58 11.01 0.03
CA VAL A 147 -19.82 12.38 0.46
C VAL A 147 -21.25 12.75 0.08
N ALA A 148 -22.12 12.89 1.08
CA ALA A 148 -23.42 13.51 0.91
C ALA A 148 -23.29 15.00 1.22
N TRP A 149 -23.64 15.86 0.26
CA TRP A 149 -23.72 17.30 0.46
C TRP A 149 -25.18 17.67 0.75
N ALA A 150 -25.40 18.48 1.79
CA ALA A 150 -26.70 19.08 2.08
C ALA A 150 -26.63 20.59 1.89
N VAL A 151 -27.60 21.17 1.19
CA VAL A 151 -27.81 22.62 1.12
C VAL A 151 -28.77 22.98 2.24
N ILE A 152 -28.28 23.71 3.25
CA ILE A 152 -29.13 24.21 4.34
C ILE A 152 -29.62 25.60 3.96
N HIS A 153 -30.92 25.71 3.72
CA HIS A 153 -31.61 26.97 3.44
C HIS A 153 -32.14 27.58 4.74
N MET A 154 -31.75 28.80 5.07
CA MET A 154 -32.22 29.53 6.24
C MET A 154 -33.03 30.74 5.78
N GLY A 155 -34.36 30.64 5.81
CA GLY A 155 -35.30 31.73 5.54
C GLY A 155 -35.61 31.95 4.05
N GLY A 156 -36.81 31.57 3.61
CA GLY A 156 -37.48 32.02 2.37
C GLY A 156 -36.73 31.88 1.04
N ALA A 157 -37.06 30.82 0.27
CA ALA A 157 -36.60 30.47 -1.08
C ALA A 157 -35.08 30.22 -1.29
N LEU A 158 -34.75 28.99 -1.70
CA LEU A 158 -33.40 28.61 -2.16
C LEU A 158 -32.91 29.62 -3.22
N PRO A 159 -31.63 30.04 -3.19
CA PRO A 159 -31.09 30.85 -4.27
C PRO A 159 -31.25 30.09 -5.60
N PRO A 160 -31.78 30.72 -6.66
CA PRO A 160 -32.04 30.04 -7.92
C PRO A 160 -30.73 29.44 -8.44
N LEU A 161 -30.73 28.12 -8.64
CA LEU A 161 -29.66 27.40 -9.30
C LEU A 161 -29.52 28.01 -10.70
N ARG A 162 -28.48 28.81 -10.92
CA ARG A 162 -28.34 29.56 -12.17
C ARG A 162 -27.93 28.60 -13.28
N GLU A 163 -28.87 28.32 -14.19
CA GLU A 163 -28.57 27.72 -15.48
C GLU A 163 -27.56 28.61 -16.21
N GLY A 164 -26.36 28.07 -16.47
CA GLY A 164 -25.42 28.68 -17.40
C GLY A 164 -25.99 28.56 -18.81
N GLY A 165 -26.24 29.70 -19.45
CA GLY A 165 -26.93 29.81 -20.73
C GLY A 165 -26.30 29.01 -21.88
N GLN A 166 -27.17 28.70 -22.85
CA GLN A 166 -26.93 27.86 -24.02
C GLN A 166 -25.97 28.53 -25.02
N GLY A 167 -24.83 27.90 -25.31
CA GLY A 167 -24.23 28.02 -26.64
C GLY A 167 -25.09 27.24 -27.64
N ALA A 168 -25.43 27.85 -28.77
CA ALA A 168 -26.12 27.20 -29.86
C ALA A 168 -25.27 26.02 -30.38
N GLY A 169 -25.84 24.80 -30.34
CA GLY A 169 -25.23 23.57 -30.86
C GLY A 169 -24.88 22.54 -29.78
N GLY A 170 -25.76 21.54 -29.62
CA GLY A 170 -25.46 20.23 -28.99
C GLY A 170 -24.91 20.25 -27.55
N ARG A 171 -25.79 20.38 -26.54
CA ARG A 171 -25.39 20.67 -25.16
C ARG A 171 -25.06 19.45 -24.29
N ALA A 172 -23.82 19.42 -23.83
CA ALA A 172 -23.44 18.92 -22.51
C ALA A 172 -23.90 19.90 -21.42
N TRP A 173 -24.43 19.39 -20.31
CA TRP A 173 -24.91 20.19 -19.18
C TRP A 173 -23.79 20.39 -18.17
N THR A 174 -23.48 21.63 -17.81
CA THR A 174 -22.47 21.94 -16.79
C THR A 174 -23.13 22.63 -15.60
N PHE A 175 -23.14 21.97 -14.46
CA PHE A 175 -23.58 22.55 -13.18
C PHE A 175 -22.37 23.21 -12.50
N ARG A 176 -22.53 24.44 -12.01
CA ARG A 176 -21.48 25.15 -11.27
C ARG A 176 -21.99 25.55 -9.90
N LEU A 177 -21.21 25.22 -8.88
CA LEU A 177 -21.30 25.81 -7.55
C LEU A 177 -20.17 26.85 -7.40
N PRO A 178 -20.25 27.80 -6.46
CA PRO A 178 -19.18 28.77 -6.24
C PRO A 178 -17.89 28.02 -5.88
N GLY A 179 -16.88 28.10 -6.75
CA GLY A 179 -15.52 27.65 -6.47
C GLY A 179 -14.94 26.60 -7.43
N TRP A 180 -15.73 25.73 -8.07
CA TRP A 180 -15.18 24.65 -8.92
C TRP A 180 -16.11 24.30 -10.09
N ALA A 181 -15.53 23.98 -11.25
CA ALA A 181 -16.25 23.46 -12.42
C ALA A 181 -15.80 22.02 -12.70
N PHE A 182 -16.77 21.10 -12.79
CA PHE A 182 -16.58 19.71 -13.19
C PHE A 182 -17.30 19.48 -14.52
N GLN A 183 -16.59 18.95 -15.52
CA GLN A 183 -17.19 18.50 -16.78
C GLN A 183 -17.36 16.98 -16.73
N ILE A 184 -18.59 16.51 -16.93
CA ILE A 184 -18.89 15.08 -17.10
C ILE A 184 -19.14 14.85 -18.59
N GLU A 185 -18.16 14.28 -19.29
CA GLU A 185 -18.40 13.74 -20.63
C GLU A 185 -19.09 12.38 -20.50
N ARG A 186 -20.37 12.30 -20.90
CA ARG A 186 -21.01 11.02 -21.18
C ARG A 186 -20.47 10.48 -22.50
N ARG A 187 -19.59 9.47 -22.45
CA ARG A 187 -19.41 8.56 -23.59
C ARG A 187 -20.72 7.79 -23.76
N ALA A 188 -21.45 8.05 -24.83
CA ALA A 188 -22.63 7.29 -25.21
C ALA A 188 -22.21 5.85 -25.55
N ALA A 189 -22.55 4.90 -24.69
CA ALA A 189 -22.63 3.49 -25.07
C ALA A 189 -23.96 3.30 -25.83
N GLY A 190 -23.87 2.99 -27.11
CA GLY A 190 -25.01 2.73 -27.98
C GLY A 190 -25.73 1.41 -27.65
N GLY A 191 -27.01 1.35 -27.99
CA GLY A 191 -27.81 0.12 -27.93
C GLY A 191 -29.29 0.40 -28.17
N ALA A 192 -29.71 0.37 -29.43
CA ALA A 192 -31.12 0.39 -29.81
C ALA A 192 -31.79 -0.93 -29.39
N LEU A 193 -32.89 -0.85 -28.65
CA LEU A 193 -33.80 -1.97 -28.38
C LEU A 193 -34.81 -2.08 -29.55
N PRO A 194 -35.12 -3.29 -30.05
CA PRO A 194 -36.07 -3.46 -31.15
C PRO A 194 -37.51 -3.27 -30.67
N SER A 195 -38.26 -2.38 -31.32
CA SER A 195 -39.71 -2.29 -31.18
C SER A 195 -40.37 -3.34 -32.06
N GLY A 196 -41.07 -4.28 -31.44
CA GLY A 196 -42.03 -5.14 -32.10
C GLY A 196 -43.44 -4.73 -31.72
N ARG A 197 -44.32 -4.51 -32.70
CA ARG A 197 -45.69 -5.04 -32.71
C ARG A 197 -46.44 -4.69 -34.00
N ALA A 198 -47.13 -5.74 -34.48
CA ALA A 198 -48.35 -5.81 -35.28
C ALA A 198 -48.34 -5.20 -36.68
#